data_AF-A0A2E1CZ77-F1
#
_entry.id   AF-A0A2E1CZ77-F1
#
_cell.length_a   1.000
_cell.length_b   1.000
_cell.length_c   1.000
_cell.angle_alpha   90.00
_cell.angle_beta   90.00
_cell.angle_gamma   90.00
#
_symmetry.space_group_name_H-M   'P 1'
#
loop_
_entity.id
_entity.type
_entity.pdbx_description
1 polymer ?
#
loop_
_entity_poly.entity_id
_entity_poly.type
_entity_poly.pdbx_seq_one_letter_code
_entity_poly.pdbx_strand_id
1 'polypeptide(L)'
;MSDNTALYLEYYGRIVPDKNWGGNIESAKNLVKNDGIQNWFTGISLRTTSKKYGYLNNLLLLGKGKKLRVPSKDKIGIVSYDLYKPNY
;
A
#
# COMPACT_ATOMS: atom_id res chain seq x y z
N MET A 1 -12.50 -10.72 -3.22
CA MET A 1 -13.77 -9.98 -3.48
C MET A 1 -14.88 -10.62 -2.67
N SER A 2 -16.02 -9.95 -2.43
CA SER A 2 -17.14 -10.54 -1.67
C SER A 2 -17.75 -11.78 -2.33
N ASP A 3 -17.49 -11.99 -3.63
CA ASP A 3 -17.92 -13.15 -4.42
C ASP A 3 -16.83 -14.23 -4.59
N ASN A 4 -15.86 -14.31 -3.67
CA ASN A 4 -14.74 -15.26 -3.72
C ASN A 4 -13.83 -15.15 -4.94
N THR A 5 -13.96 -14.12 -5.79
CA THR A 5 -12.99 -13.90 -6.85
C THR A 5 -11.61 -13.60 -6.28
N ALA A 6 -10.62 -14.35 -6.75
CA ALA A 6 -9.21 -14.11 -6.51
C ALA A 6 -8.66 -13.01 -7.43
N LEU A 7 -7.85 -12.14 -6.84
CA LEU A 7 -7.05 -11.16 -7.54
C LEU A 7 -5.59 -11.44 -7.19
N TYR A 8 -4.74 -11.58 -8.21
CA TYR A 8 -3.30 -11.47 -8.02
C TYR A 8 -2.95 -9.98 -8.00
N LEU A 9 -2.17 -9.58 -7.00
CA LEU A 9 -1.77 -8.20 -6.79
C LEU A 9 -0.24 -8.13 -6.83
N GLU A 10 0.28 -7.36 -7.77
CA GLU A 10 1.67 -6.95 -7.80
C GLU A 10 1.75 -5.49 -7.39
N TYR A 11 2.64 -5.19 -6.44
CA TYR A 11 2.86 -3.84 -5.96
C TYR A 11 4.35 -3.53 -5.91
N TYR A 12 4.69 -2.34 -6.34
CA TYR A 12 6.03 -1.77 -6.22
C TYR A 12 5.90 -0.37 -5.65
N GLY A 13 6.80 0.05 -4.79
CA GLY A 13 6.71 1.37 -4.20
C GLY A 13 8.03 1.86 -3.66
N ARG A 14 8.09 3.16 -3.42
CA ARG A 14 9.23 3.81 -2.78
C ARG A 14 8.73 4.61 -1.59
N ILE A 15 9.36 4.37 -0.45
CA ILE A 15 9.21 5.18 0.74
C ILE A 15 10.45 6.04 0.87
N VAL A 16 10.24 7.34 1.05
CA VAL A 16 11.27 8.29 1.46
C VAL A 16 11.10 8.50 2.96
N PRO A 17 12.01 7.97 3.79
CA PRO A 17 11.94 8.11 5.24
C PRO A 17 12.20 9.56 5.65
N ASP A 18 11.63 9.98 6.79
CA ASP A 18 12.06 11.20 7.47
C ASP A 18 12.94 10.87 8.70
N LYS A 19 13.33 11.90 9.46
CA LYS A 19 14.18 11.78 10.65
C LYS A 19 13.61 10.87 11.75
N ASN A 20 12.29 10.68 11.82
CA ASN A 20 11.63 9.84 12.83
C ASN A 20 11.53 8.37 12.40
N TRP A 21 11.95 8.00 11.18
CA TRP A 21 11.78 6.64 10.64
C TRP A 21 12.31 5.57 11.58
N GLY A 22 13.60 5.64 11.97
CA GLY A 22 14.25 4.61 12.79
C GLY A 22 13.52 4.37 14.11
N GLY A 23 13.32 5.44 14.90
CA GLY A 23 12.63 5.34 16.19
C GLY A 23 11.18 4.86 16.06
N ASN A 24 10.46 5.26 15.00
CA ASN A 24 9.10 4.77 14.77
C ASN A 24 9.06 3.29 14.37
N ILE A 25 10.04 2.80 13.61
CA ILE A 25 10.18 1.37 13.26
C ILE A 25 10.48 0.57 14.53
N GLU A 26 11.49 0.96 15.31
CA GLU A 26 11.91 0.26 16.53
C GLU A 26 10.78 0.16 17.57
N SER A 27 10.01 1.23 17.72
CA SER A 27 8.87 1.28 18.66
C SER A 27 7.57 0.71 18.10
N ALA A 28 7.58 0.18 16.88
CA ALA A 28 6.38 -0.27 16.15
C ALA A 28 5.24 0.78 16.21
N LYS A 29 5.60 2.06 16.09
CA LYS A 29 4.67 3.18 16.01
C LYS A 29 4.06 3.25 14.60
N ASN A 30 2.95 3.95 14.46
CA ASN A 30 2.43 4.28 13.13
C ASN A 30 3.35 5.31 12.47
N LEU A 31 3.88 4.97 11.30
CA LEU A 31 4.57 5.87 10.39
C LEU A 31 3.54 6.49 9.45
N VAL A 32 3.51 7.82 9.39
CA VAL A 32 2.60 8.61 8.55
C VAL A 32 3.37 9.78 7.91
N LYS A 33 2.71 10.53 7.02
CA LYS A 33 3.33 11.71 6.40
C LYS A 33 3.80 12.70 7.48
N ASN A 34 5.06 13.09 7.42
CA ASN A 34 5.77 13.97 8.36
C ASN A 34 5.95 13.38 9.78
N ASP A 35 5.73 12.08 9.97
CA ASP A 35 6.14 11.35 11.18
C ASP A 35 6.58 9.93 10.81
N GLY A 36 7.82 9.80 10.38
CA GLY A 36 8.46 8.60 9.87
C GLY A 36 8.56 8.58 8.36
N ILE A 37 7.62 9.20 7.63
CA ILE A 37 7.55 9.16 6.17
C ILE A 37 7.50 10.58 5.60
N GLN A 38 8.48 10.93 4.78
CA GLN A 38 8.46 12.18 4.00
C GLN A 38 7.60 12.05 2.75
N ASN A 39 7.77 10.95 2.00
CA ASN A 39 6.99 10.65 0.79
C ASN A 39 6.80 9.15 0.62
N TRP A 40 5.68 8.72 0.06
CA TRP A 40 5.40 7.32 -0.22
C TRP A 40 4.43 7.18 -1.39
N PHE A 41 4.93 6.58 -2.46
CA PHE A 41 4.14 6.22 -3.63
C PHE A 41 4.30 4.73 -3.95
N THR A 42 3.27 4.16 -4.55
CA THR A 42 3.21 2.76 -4.97
C THR A 42 2.53 2.68 -6.34
N GLY A 43 3.00 1.84 -7.25
CA GLY A 43 2.21 1.37 -8.38
C GLY A 43 1.65 -0.01 -8.07
N ILE A 44 0.39 -0.23 -8.43
CA ILE A 44 -0.32 -1.50 -8.18
C ILE A 44 -0.91 -1.98 -9.50
N SER A 45 -0.60 -3.23 -9.84
CA SER A 45 -1.26 -3.95 -10.92
C SER A 45 -2.06 -5.12 -10.37
N LEU A 46 -3.23 -5.36 -10.97
CA LEU A 46 -4.14 -6.43 -10.59
C LEU A 46 -4.30 -7.39 -11.76
N ARG A 47 -4.36 -8.69 -11.47
CA ARG A 47 -4.62 -9.75 -12.44
C ARG A 47 -5.71 -10.68 -11.95
N THR A 48 -6.62 -11.08 -12.84
CA THR A 48 -7.70 -12.02 -12.54
C THR A 48 -8.17 -12.73 -13.81
N THR A 49 -8.70 -13.94 -13.64
CA THR A 49 -9.37 -14.72 -14.69
C THR A 49 -10.89 -14.48 -14.71
N SER A 50 -11.42 -13.70 -13.76
CA SER A 50 -12.85 -13.40 -13.67
C SER A 50 -13.31 -12.45 -14.78
N LYS A 51 -14.34 -12.87 -15.53
CA LYS A 51 -14.97 -12.00 -16.55
C LYS A 51 -15.56 -10.73 -15.95
N LYS A 52 -16.19 -10.83 -14.76
CA LYS A 52 -16.81 -9.70 -14.04
C LYS A 52 -15.80 -8.60 -13.69
N TYR A 53 -14.58 -8.99 -13.35
CA TYR A 53 -13.52 -8.07 -12.95
C TYR A 53 -12.39 -7.95 -13.98
N GLY A 54 -12.62 -8.42 -15.21
CA GLY A 54 -11.60 -8.43 -16.26
C GLY A 54 -11.05 -7.05 -16.61
N TYR A 55 -11.83 -5.99 -16.35
CA TYR A 55 -11.39 -4.61 -16.50
C TYR A 55 -10.16 -4.26 -15.64
N LEU A 56 -9.96 -4.93 -14.50
CA LEU A 56 -8.82 -4.71 -13.60
C LEU A 56 -7.48 -5.11 -14.23
N ASN A 57 -7.49 -6.06 -15.18
CA ASN A 57 -6.27 -6.52 -15.85
C ASN A 57 -5.58 -5.42 -16.65
N ASN A 58 -6.33 -4.40 -17.07
CA ASN A 58 -5.86 -3.29 -17.89
C ASN A 58 -5.67 -1.99 -17.09
N LEU A 59 -5.77 -2.05 -15.75
CA LEU A 59 -5.55 -0.88 -14.89
C LEU A 59 -4.14 -0.90 -14.29
N LEU A 60 -3.49 0.27 -14.35
CA LEU A 60 -2.41 0.62 -13.43
C LEU A 60 -2.98 1.57 -12.39
N LEU A 61 -2.96 1.17 -11.12
CA LEU A 61 -3.38 2.00 -10.00
C LEU A 61 -2.15 2.67 -9.37
N LEU A 62 -2.31 3.92 -8.96
CA LEU A 62 -1.31 4.64 -8.17
C LEU A 62 -1.76 4.69 -6.72
N GLY A 63 -0.91 4.25 -5.80
CA GLY A 63 -1.11 4.31 -4.37
C GLY A 63 -0.36 5.48 -3.75
N LYS A 64 -1.05 6.26 -2.92
CA LYS A 64 -0.43 7.19 -1.98
C LYS A 64 -0.44 6.56 -0.60
N GLY A 65 0.74 6.35 -0.04
CA GLY A 65 0.89 5.78 1.29
C GLY A 65 0.25 6.62 2.38
N LYS A 66 -0.49 5.99 3.28
CA LYS A 66 -1.15 6.67 4.41
C LYS A 66 -0.61 6.27 5.77
N LYS A 67 -0.45 4.97 6.00
CA LYS A 67 0.04 4.45 7.27
C LYS A 67 0.85 3.18 7.06
N LEU A 68 2.02 3.14 7.66
CA LEU A 68 2.83 1.95 7.82
C LEU A 68 2.99 1.67 9.32
N ARG A 69 2.89 0.42 9.73
CA ARG A 69 3.33 -0.03 11.05
C ARG A 69 3.96 -1.40 10.87
N VAL A 70 5.21 -1.53 11.27
CA VAL A 70 5.87 -2.84 11.29
C VAL A 70 5.21 -3.72 12.35
N PRO A 71 5.13 -5.04 12.12
CA PRO A 71 4.63 -5.96 13.13
C PRO A 71 5.55 -5.97 14.35
N SER A 72 4.96 -6.14 15.53
CA SER A 72 5.67 -6.48 16.77
C SER A 72 4.90 -7.55 17.54
N LYS A 73 5.43 -7.99 18.70
CA LYS A 73 4.84 -9.06 19.51
C LYS A 73 3.36 -8.84 19.82
N ASP A 74 2.96 -7.59 20.12
CA ASP A 74 1.61 -7.26 20.58
C ASP A 74 0.73 -6.62 19.50
N LYS A 75 1.23 -6.55 18.26
CA LYS A 75 0.77 -5.56 17.30
C LYS A 75 0.97 -6.03 15.85
N ILE A 76 -0.12 -6.33 15.15
CA ILE A 76 -0.08 -6.76 13.72
C ILE A 76 0.51 -5.68 12.81
N GLY A 77 1.18 -6.05 11.73
CA GLY A 77 1.64 -5.08 10.73
C GLY A 77 0.47 -4.39 10.02
N ILE A 78 0.64 -3.13 9.62
CA ILE A 78 -0.36 -2.39 8.85
C ILE A 78 0.33 -1.67 7.70
N VAL A 79 -0.30 -1.75 6.53
CA VAL A 79 0.02 -0.93 5.37
C VAL A 79 -1.30 -0.42 4.81
N SER A 80 -1.46 0.89 4.65
CA SER A 80 -2.64 1.47 4.02
C SER A 80 -2.29 2.52 2.98
N TYR A 81 -3.13 2.58 1.94
CA TYR A 81 -2.98 3.45 0.79
C TYR A 81 -4.32 4.11 0.46
N ASP A 82 -4.28 5.34 -0.07
CA ASP A 82 -5.32 5.81 -0.98
C ASP A 82 -4.95 5.35 -2.40
N LEU A 83 -5.87 4.70 -3.11
CA LEU A 83 -5.65 4.24 -4.48
C LEU A 83 -6.34 5.15 -5.49
N TYR A 84 -5.63 5.47 -6.56
CA TYR A 84 -6.07 6.35 -7.62
C TYR A 84 -5.96 5.63 -8.96
N LYS A 85 -6.98 5.79 -9.80
CA LYS A 85 -6.93 5.47 -11.21
C LYS A 85 -6.49 6.74 -11.97
N PRO A 86 -5.37 6.72 -12.71
CA PRO A 86 -5.00 7.83 -13.57
C PRO A 86 -6.06 8.04 -14.67
N ASN A 87 -6.39 9.30 -14.94
CA ASN A 87 -7.11 9.68 -16.15
C ASN A 87 -6.07 10.19 -17.15
N TYR A 88 -5.91 9.46 -18.26
CA TYR A 88 -5.12 9.89 -19.41
C TYR A 88 -6.07 10.27 -20.54
#